data_AF-A0A535ED47-F1
#
_entry.id   AF-A0A535ED47-F1
#
_cell.length_a   1.000
_cell.length_b   1.000
_cell.length_c   1.000
_cell.angle_alpha   90.00
_cell.angle_beta   90.00
_cell.angle_gamma   90.00
#
_symmetry.space_group_name_H-M   'P 1'
#
loop_
_entity.id
_entity.type
_entity.pdbx_description
1 polymer ?
#
loop_
_entity_poly.entity_id
_entity_poly.type
_entity_poly.pdbx_seq_one_letter_code
_entity_poly.pdbx_strand_id
1 'polypeptide(L)'
;MWRKVVLTSRGTAGCVVAGVAIDTDAGDSGEIDLVRSTFRSWSGLLAEQLRAVGVPSERAAPIAVATLAGMEGALILCRAEGNAKPLDTVAEELLRLLPPATSRPVPSGARRR
;
A
#
# COMPACT_ATOMS: atom_id res chain seq x y z
N MET A 1 2.63 -9.57 6.27
CA MET A 1 1.23 -10.05 6.39
C MET A 1 0.64 -10.40 5.02
N TRP A 2 0.59 -9.45 4.06
CA TRP A 2 0.04 -9.65 2.71
C TRP A 2 0.64 -10.81 1.90
N ARG A 3 1.97 -10.96 1.87
CA ARG A 3 2.63 -12.09 1.19
C ARG A 3 2.07 -13.45 1.62
N LYS A 4 1.84 -13.65 2.93
CA LYS A 4 1.30 -14.89 3.47
C LYS A 4 -0.12 -15.13 2.97
N VAL A 5 -0.98 -14.11 3.01
CA VAL A 5 -2.38 -14.17 2.54
C VAL A 5 -2.46 -14.50 1.05
N VAL A 6 -1.63 -13.87 0.21
CA VAL A 6 -1.57 -14.14 -1.23
C VAL A 6 -1.13 -15.58 -1.50
N LEU A 7 -0.08 -16.06 -0.82
CA LEU A 7 0.45 -17.40 -1.01
C LEU A 7 -0.52 -18.49 -0.53
N THR A 8 -1.17 -18.30 0.64
CA THR A 8 -2.12 -19.29 1.18
C THR A 8 -3.42 -19.36 0.39
N SER A 9 -3.81 -18.26 -0.27
CA SER A 9 -5.02 -18.21 -1.08
C SER A 9 -4.78 -18.49 -2.57
N ARG A 10 -3.52 -18.65 -3.02
CA ARG A 10 -3.17 -18.67 -4.45
C ARG A 10 -3.74 -17.45 -5.21
N GLY A 11 -3.73 -16.28 -4.57
CA GLY A 11 -4.28 -15.05 -5.14
C GLY A 11 -5.81 -14.98 -5.18
N THR A 12 -6.53 -15.86 -4.47
CA THR A 12 -8.00 -15.73 -4.30
C THR A 12 -8.38 -14.77 -3.18
N ALA A 13 -7.52 -14.56 -2.19
CA ALA A 13 -7.66 -13.49 -1.20
C ALA A 13 -7.06 -12.20 -1.78
N GLY A 14 -7.83 -11.54 -2.64
CA GLY A 14 -7.57 -10.18 -3.10
C GLY A 14 -8.08 -9.12 -2.12
N CYS A 15 -8.05 -7.86 -2.52
CA CYS A 15 -8.73 -6.80 -1.78
C CYS A 15 -10.23 -6.83 -2.08
N VAL A 16 -11.05 -7.19 -1.08
CA VAL A 16 -12.51 -7.22 -1.21
C VAL A 16 -13.06 -5.85 -1.65
N VAL A 17 -12.48 -4.76 -1.14
CA VAL A 17 -12.88 -3.40 -1.48
C VAL A 17 -12.62 -3.09 -2.95
N ALA A 18 -11.52 -3.59 -3.53
CA ALA A 18 -11.24 -3.46 -4.96
C ALA A 18 -12.23 -4.27 -5.81
N GLY A 19 -12.62 -5.46 -5.35
CA GLY A 19 -13.65 -6.27 -6.00
C GLY A 19 -15.00 -5.53 -6.07
N VAL A 20 -15.47 -5.00 -4.93
CA VAL A 20 -16.70 -4.18 -4.88
C VAL A 20 -16.56 -2.96 -5.79
N ALA A 21 -15.41 -2.28 -5.80
CA ALA A 21 -15.20 -1.13 -6.68
C ALA A 21 -15.33 -1.46 -8.19
N ILE A 22 -15.01 -2.69 -8.59
CA ILE A 22 -15.08 -3.16 -9.99
C ILE A 22 -16.49 -3.65 -10.34
N ASP A 23 -17.14 -4.34 -9.39
CA ASP A 23 -18.44 -4.99 -9.61
C ASP A 23 -19.64 -4.06 -9.37
N THR A 24 -19.46 -2.96 -8.62
CA THR A 24 -20.52 -1.98 -8.34
C THR A 24 -20.76 -1.04 -9.54
N ASP A 25 -22.01 -0.99 -10.01
CA ASP A 25 -22.44 -0.03 -11.03
C ASP A 25 -22.39 1.42 -10.51
N ALA A 26 -22.05 2.36 -11.38
CA ALA A 26 -21.97 3.78 -11.03
C ALA A 26 -23.30 4.39 -10.52
N GLY A 27 -24.43 3.71 -10.75
CA GLY A 27 -25.76 4.09 -10.27
C GLY A 27 -26.05 3.68 -8.82
N ASP A 28 -25.28 2.75 -8.24
CA ASP A 28 -25.43 2.34 -6.84
C ASP A 28 -24.58 3.22 -5.92
N SER A 29 -25.15 4.37 -5.56
CA SER A 29 -24.48 5.40 -4.77
C SER A 29 -24.03 4.94 -3.37
N GLY A 30 -24.71 3.98 -2.75
CA GLY A 30 -24.43 3.58 -1.37
C GLY A 30 -23.14 2.77 -1.23
N GLU A 31 -22.99 1.75 -2.08
CA GLU A 31 -21.81 0.88 -2.09
C GLU A 31 -20.56 1.62 -2.53
N ILE A 32 -20.67 2.42 -3.59
CA ILE A 32 -19.53 3.17 -4.13
C ILE A 32 -19.04 4.25 -3.16
N ASP A 33 -19.93 4.84 -2.35
CA ASP A 33 -19.56 5.80 -1.31
C ASP A 33 -18.74 5.13 -0.19
N LEU A 34 -19.13 3.92 0.22
CA LEU A 34 -18.38 3.13 1.21
C LEU A 34 -16.99 2.76 0.68
N VAL A 35 -16.91 2.24 -0.55
CA VAL A 35 -15.65 1.92 -1.23
C VAL A 35 -14.75 3.16 -1.27
N ARG A 36 -15.30 4.31 -1.69
CA ARG A 36 -14.57 5.57 -1.79
C ARG A 36 -14.04 6.02 -0.43
N SER A 37 -14.86 5.96 0.62
CA SER A 37 -14.45 6.33 1.97
C SER A 37 -13.31 5.43 2.49
N THR A 38 -13.36 4.14 2.16
CA THR A 38 -12.37 3.15 2.58
C THR A 38 -11.01 3.41 1.92
N PHE A 39 -10.97 3.54 0.59
CA PHE A 39 -9.71 3.85 -0.11
C PHE A 39 -9.14 5.22 0.25
N ARG A 40 -9.98 6.23 0.52
CA ARG A 40 -9.54 7.53 1.04
C ARG A 40 -8.90 7.40 2.42
N SER A 41 -9.51 6.61 3.31
CA SER A 41 -8.98 6.36 4.66
C SER A 41 -7.59 5.71 4.59
N TRP A 42 -7.45 4.62 3.83
CA TRP A 42 -6.17 3.93 3.68
C TRP A 42 -5.09 4.80 3.04
N SER A 43 -5.42 5.53 1.97
CA SER A 43 -4.48 6.45 1.33
C SER A 43 -4.05 7.57 2.28
N GLY A 44 -4.97 8.11 3.09
CA GLY A 44 -4.67 9.10 4.11
C GLY A 44 -3.75 8.56 5.21
N LEU A 45 -3.99 7.35 5.70
CA LEU A 45 -3.12 6.69 6.68
C LEU A 45 -1.71 6.46 6.12
N LEU A 46 -1.58 5.98 4.89
CA LEU A 46 -0.29 5.81 4.23
C LEU A 46 0.46 7.15 4.10
N ALA A 47 -0.23 8.21 3.65
CA ALA A 47 0.35 9.54 3.55
C ALA A 47 0.82 10.08 4.91
N GLU A 48 0.06 9.83 5.99
CA GLU A 48 0.48 10.17 7.35
C GLU A 48 1.77 9.45 7.75
N GLN A 49 1.85 8.14 7.53
CA GLN A 49 3.05 7.37 7.87
C GLN A 49 4.27 7.82 7.05
N LEU A 50 4.09 8.14 5.77
CA LEU A 50 5.15 8.67 4.91
C LEU A 50 5.67 10.01 5.44
N ARG A 51 4.78 10.91 5.87
CA ARG A 51 5.18 12.17 6.50
C ARG A 51 5.92 11.96 7.82
N ALA A 52 5.46 11.03 8.64
CA ALA A 52 6.10 10.70 9.92
C ALA A 52 7.55 10.20 9.76
N VAL A 53 7.90 9.62 8.61
CA VAL A 53 9.28 9.20 8.26
C VAL A 53 10.05 10.23 7.42
N GLY A 54 9.54 11.45 7.28
CA GLY A 54 10.25 12.57 6.67
C GLY A 54 10.01 12.78 5.17
N VAL A 55 9.02 12.11 4.57
CA VAL A 55 8.61 12.40 3.19
C VAL A 55 7.86 13.73 3.15
N PRO A 56 8.22 14.68 2.25
CA PRO A 56 7.50 15.94 2.11
C PRO A 56 6.01 15.75 1.79
N SER A 57 5.15 16.63 2.33
CA SER A 57 3.69 16.50 2.20
C SER A 57 3.22 16.47 0.75
N GLU A 58 3.86 17.26 -0.12
CA GLU A 58 3.56 17.30 -1.57
C GLU A 58 3.85 15.98 -2.28
N ARG A 59 4.72 15.14 -1.69
CA ARG A 59 5.09 13.82 -2.23
C ARG A 59 4.40 12.67 -1.52
N ALA A 60 4.07 12.81 -0.23
CA ALA A 60 3.48 11.75 0.57
C ALA A 60 2.13 11.26 0.01
N ALA A 61 1.24 12.18 -0.37
CA ALA A 61 -0.07 11.82 -0.91
C ALA A 61 0.02 11.10 -2.28
N PRO A 62 0.78 11.58 -3.28
CA PRO A 62 1.01 10.84 -4.53
C PRO A 62 1.64 9.45 -4.31
N ILE A 63 2.63 9.32 -3.42
CA ILE A 63 3.25 8.02 -3.12
C ILE A 63 2.26 7.06 -2.46
N ALA A 64 1.41 7.55 -1.56
CA ALA A 64 0.38 6.73 -0.93
C ALA A 64 -0.61 6.16 -1.97
N VAL A 65 -1.06 6.99 -2.92
CA VAL A 65 -1.92 6.55 -4.02
C VAL A 65 -1.20 5.53 -4.90
N ALA A 66 0.05 5.80 -5.29
CA ALA A 66 0.85 4.89 -6.09
C ALA A 66 1.08 3.55 -5.38
N THR A 67 1.29 3.58 -4.07
CA THR A 67 1.48 2.39 -3.22
C THR A 67 0.22 1.54 -3.23
N LEU A 68 -0.94 2.16 -2.97
CA LEU A 68 -2.22 1.46 -2.97
C LEU A 68 -2.52 0.86 -4.35
N ALA A 69 -2.47 1.67 -5.41
CA ALA A 69 -2.74 1.22 -6.77
C ALA A 69 -1.77 0.11 -7.24
N GLY A 70 -0.48 0.27 -6.94
CA GLY A 70 0.54 -0.73 -7.25
C GLY A 70 0.27 -2.05 -6.55
N MET A 71 -0.04 -2.02 -5.25
CA MET A 71 -0.37 -3.23 -4.49
C MET A 71 -1.61 -3.94 -5.04
N GLU A 72 -2.68 -3.20 -5.38
CA GLU A 72 -3.89 -3.80 -5.98
C GLU A 72 -3.59 -4.45 -7.34
N GLY A 73 -2.83 -3.75 -8.21
CA GLY A 73 -2.39 -4.31 -9.49
C GLY A 73 -1.50 -5.56 -9.30
N ALA A 74 -0.63 -5.56 -8.30
CA ALA A 74 0.20 -6.72 -7.98
C ALA A 74 -0.63 -7.95 -7.57
N LEU A 75 -1.72 -7.75 -6.82
CA LEU A 75 -2.62 -8.85 -6.45
C LEU A 75 -3.29 -9.48 -7.68
N ILE A 76 -3.71 -8.65 -8.63
CA ILE A 76 -4.28 -9.11 -9.92
C ILE A 76 -3.24 -9.98 -10.67
N LEU A 77 -2.00 -9.50 -10.79
CA LEU A 77 -0.93 -10.24 -11.46
C LEU A 77 -0.56 -11.52 -10.71
N CYS A 78 -0.47 -11.49 -9.37
CA CYS A 78 -0.18 -12.67 -8.56
C CYS A 78 -1.22 -13.77 -8.78
N ARG A 79 -2.51 -13.39 -8.89
CA ARG A 79 -3.59 -14.33 -9.22
C ARG A 79 -3.43 -14.89 -10.63
N ALA A 80 -3.15 -14.04 -11.61
CA ALA A 80 -2.98 -14.45 -13.00
C ALA A 80 -1.80 -15.41 -13.19
N GLU A 81 -0.69 -15.17 -12.49
CA GLU A 81 0.53 -15.98 -12.60
C GLU A 81 0.65 -17.12 -11.57
N GLY A 82 -0.28 -17.20 -10.61
CA GLY A 82 -0.29 -18.20 -9.54
C GLY A 82 0.90 -18.14 -8.58
N ASN A 83 1.57 -16.99 -8.46
CA ASN A 83 2.75 -16.83 -7.60
C ASN A 83 2.87 -15.39 -7.05
N ALA A 84 3.70 -15.16 -6.02
CA ALA A 84 3.82 -13.87 -5.34
C ALA A 84 4.90 -12.92 -5.90
N LYS A 85 5.60 -13.28 -6.98
CA LYS A 85 6.69 -12.45 -7.53
C LYS A 85 6.24 -11.04 -7.92
N PRO A 86 5.07 -10.83 -8.55
CA PRO A 86 4.63 -9.46 -8.87
C PRO A 86 4.52 -8.55 -7.65
N LEU A 87 4.09 -9.09 -6.50
CA LEU A 87 4.02 -8.33 -5.25
C LEU A 87 5.41 -7.90 -4.76
N ASP A 88 6.40 -8.77 -4.87
CA ASP A 88 7.77 -8.47 -4.50
C ASP A 88 8.36 -7.38 -5.41
N THR A 89 8.17 -7.52 -6.73
CA THR A 89 8.63 -6.53 -7.72
C THR A 89 8.03 -5.15 -7.50
N VAL A 90 6.72 -5.07 -7.28
CA VAL A 90 6.04 -3.78 -7.02
C VAL A 90 6.52 -3.17 -5.70
N ALA A 91 6.71 -3.98 -4.65
CA ALA A 91 7.23 -3.48 -3.38
C ALA A 91 8.62 -2.87 -3.53
N GLU A 92 9.51 -3.52 -4.29
CA GLU A 92 10.85 -3.01 -4.58
C GLU A 92 10.81 -1.66 -5.31
N GLU A 93 9.99 -1.53 -6.35
CA GLU A 93 9.86 -0.26 -7.09
C GLU A 93 9.25 0.86 -6.25
N LEU A 94 8.23 0.55 -5.44
CA LEU A 94 7.62 1.53 -4.54
C LEU A 94 8.61 2.04 -3.50
N LEU A 95 9.52 1.20 -3.00
CA LEU A 95 10.58 1.62 -2.08
C LEU A 95 11.54 2.63 -2.73
N ARG A 96 11.77 2.57 -4.05
CA ARG A 96 12.60 3.56 -4.78
C ARG A 96 11.95 4.94 -4.87
N LEU A 97 10.63 5.04 -4.65
CA LEU A 97 9.96 6.33 -4.59
C LEU A 97 10.29 7.08 -3.30
N LEU A 98 10.72 6.39 -2.25
CA LEU A 98 11.07 6.99 -0.98
C LEU A 98 12.44 7.69 -1.08
N PRO A 99 12.64 8.80 -0.36
CA PRO A 99 13.98 9.36 -0.19
C PRO A 99 14.90 8.30 0.42
N PRO A 100 16.21 8.34 0.14
CA PRO A 100 17.16 7.42 0.76
C PRO A 100 17.02 7.48 2.28
N ALA A 101 17.04 6.31 2.92
CA ALA A 101 16.82 6.19 4.34
C ALA A 101 17.75 7.16 5.10
N THR A 102 17.16 8.15 5.77
CA THR A 102 17.91 8.96 6.71
C THR A 102 18.23 8.05 7.89
N SER A 103 19.52 7.81 8.12
CA SER A 103 19.95 7.04 9.28
C SER A 103 19.41 7.72 10.53
N ARG A 104 18.52 7.02 11.25
CA ARG A 104 18.05 7.51 12.55
C ARG A 104 19.28 7.66 13.45
N PRO A 105 19.56 8.85 14.01
CA PRO A 105 20.72 9.01 14.88
C PRO A 105 20.61 8.02 16.04
N VAL A 106 21.63 7.18 16.19
CA VAL A 106 21.76 6.27 17.34
C VAL A 106 21.85 7.17 18.58
N PRO A 107 21.03 6.95 19.62
CA PRO A 107 21.16 7.69 20.86
C PRO A 107 22.57 7.44 21.40
N SER A 108 23.37 8.50 21.48
CA SER A 108 24.66 8.49 22.14
C SER A 108 24.43 8.16 23.62
N GLY A 109 24.47 6.87 23.96
CA GLY A 109 24.45 6.40 25.33
C GLY A 109 25.57 7.08 26.10
N ALA A 110 25.19 7.89 27.09
CA ALA A 110 26.10 8.58 27.98
C ALA A 110 27.12 7.59 28.55
N ARG A 111 28.42 7.88 28.36
CA ARG A 111 29.50 7.19 29.07
C ARG A 111 29.26 7.39 30.57
N ARG A 112 28.87 6.34 31.27
CA ARG A 112 28.94 6.31 32.74
C ARG A 112 30.41 6.32 33.13
N ARG A 113 30.79 7.33 33.91
CA ARG A 113 32.03 7.36 34.69
C ARG A 113 31.88 6.45 35.91
#